data_AF-A0A3A8F276-F1
#
_entry.id   AF-A0A3A8F276-F1
#
_cell.length_a   1.000
_cell.length_b   1.000
_cell.length_c   1.000
_cell.angle_alpha   90.00
_cell.angle_beta   90.00
_cell.angle_gamma   90.00
#
_symmetry.space_group_name_H-M   'P 1'
#
loop_
_entity.id
_entity.type
_entity.pdbx_description
1 polymer ?
#
loop_
_entity_poly.entity_id
_entity_poly.type
_entity_poly.pdbx_seq_one_letter_code
_entity_poly.pdbx_strand_id
1 'polypeptide(L)'
;MDKQEKYLEELLQKAANEPAYRPEFLEKLLNGHVYCLGTTDTRQHNRHGLVELQQGDHIYLRKWQNHEGRSIVPFFLSVDSLRQVIDEQESYLHMDTRELFNITLGDHLMLNPNLPYGKEFIPEEIKSLLEQNSVAPLEQFVAQQDTQVLLAQPSQYPHQMVEQLNKYFQQHAEIEKAYLALMHNPARDEKPVLVVGVLLNIAERNQILINQIGQVAYDSLGEVVDIFMIDPQESSGLSGYLLETVPFYQRQNKKKGFFAQLFSKR
;
A
#
# COMPACT_ATOMS: atom_id res chain seq x y z
N MET A 1 -20.79 -13.01 -8.14
CA MET A 1 -19.46 -12.69 -7.62
C MET A 1 -18.72 -13.90 -7.09
N ASP A 2 -17.51 -14.13 -7.60
CA ASP A 2 -16.53 -15.09 -7.08
C ASP A 2 -16.03 -14.69 -5.67
N LYS A 3 -15.51 -15.65 -4.89
CA LYS A 3 -15.05 -15.40 -3.51
C LYS A 3 -13.84 -14.45 -3.46
N GLN A 4 -12.93 -14.56 -4.43
CA GLN A 4 -11.75 -13.72 -4.53
C GLN A 4 -12.11 -12.30 -4.98
N GLU A 5 -13.02 -12.17 -5.96
CA GLU A 5 -13.58 -10.88 -6.38
C GLU A 5 -14.23 -10.14 -5.19
N LYS A 6 -15.06 -10.85 -4.42
CA LYS A 6 -15.71 -10.30 -3.23
C LYS A 6 -14.71 -9.79 -2.20
N TYR A 7 -13.66 -10.58 -1.93
CA TYR A 7 -12.62 -10.20 -0.99
C TYR A 7 -11.90 -8.92 -1.44
N LEU A 8 -11.56 -8.82 -2.72
CA LEU A 8 -10.83 -7.69 -3.26
C LEU A 8 -11.70 -6.41 -3.30
N GLU A 9 -13.00 -6.54 -3.58
CA GLU A 9 -13.99 -5.44 -3.45
C GLU A 9 -14.09 -4.93 -2.00
N GLU A 10 -14.23 -5.84 -1.03
CA GLU A 10 -14.27 -5.47 0.40
C GLU A 10 -12.97 -4.80 0.85
N LEU A 11 -11.83 -5.26 0.33
CA LEU A 11 -10.52 -4.69 0.62
C LEU A 11 -10.33 -3.31 -0.03
N LEU A 12 -10.79 -3.11 -1.27
CA LEU A 12 -10.83 -1.80 -1.93
C LEU A 12 -11.66 -0.80 -1.10
N GLN A 13 -12.84 -1.21 -0.63
CA GLN A 13 -13.71 -0.36 0.17
C GLN A 13 -13.03 0.07 1.49
N LYS A 14 -12.30 -0.83 2.14
CA LYS A 14 -11.49 -0.49 3.31
C LYS A 14 -10.37 0.47 2.94
N ALA A 15 -9.59 0.15 1.91
CA ALA A 15 -8.45 0.96 1.45
C ALA A 15 -8.84 2.38 1.02
N ALA A 16 -10.05 2.58 0.50
CA ALA A 16 -10.58 3.90 0.17
C ALA A 16 -10.71 4.81 1.41
N ASN A 17 -11.08 4.24 2.56
CA ASN A 17 -11.38 5.00 3.79
C ASN A 17 -10.27 4.94 4.83
N GLU A 18 -9.45 3.89 4.79
CA GLU A 18 -8.45 3.57 5.81
C GLU A 18 -7.09 3.31 5.13
N PRO A 19 -6.15 4.28 5.20
CA PRO A 19 -4.80 4.14 4.66
C PRO A 19 -4.09 2.83 5.01
N ALA A 20 -4.35 2.28 6.20
CA ALA A 20 -3.77 1.02 6.66
C ALA A 20 -3.99 -0.17 5.71
N TYR A 21 -5.06 -0.19 4.92
CA TYR A 21 -5.37 -1.33 4.04
C TYR A 21 -4.88 -1.14 2.60
N ARG A 22 -4.36 0.04 2.24
CA ARG A 22 -3.90 0.33 0.88
C ARG A 22 -2.74 -0.55 0.43
N PRO A 23 -1.70 -0.81 1.25
CA PRO A 23 -0.62 -1.70 0.85
C PRO A 23 -1.10 -3.11 0.50
N GLU A 24 -1.93 -3.70 1.38
CA GLU A 24 -2.49 -5.03 1.15
C GLU A 24 -3.37 -5.03 -0.11
N PHE A 25 -4.23 -4.03 -0.27
CA PHE A 25 -5.08 -3.91 -1.46
C PHE A 25 -4.26 -3.90 -2.75
N LEU A 26 -3.25 -3.04 -2.83
CA LEU A 26 -2.41 -2.88 -4.03
C LEU A 26 -1.62 -4.15 -4.33
N GLU A 27 -1.08 -4.82 -3.30
CA GLU A 27 -0.40 -6.10 -3.45
C GLU A 27 -1.35 -7.17 -4.01
N LYS A 28 -2.55 -7.31 -3.46
CA LYS A 28 -3.55 -8.29 -3.92
C LYS A 28 -4.06 -7.97 -5.32
N LEU A 29 -4.24 -6.68 -5.64
CA LEU A 29 -4.60 -6.22 -6.97
C LEU A 29 -3.54 -6.61 -8.00
N LEU A 30 -2.27 -6.27 -7.76
CA LEU A 30 -1.17 -6.59 -8.68
C LEU A 30 -0.96 -8.09 -8.90
N ASN A 31 -1.26 -8.91 -7.88
CA ASN A 31 -1.19 -10.37 -7.98
C ASN A 31 -2.52 -11.02 -8.44
N GLY A 32 -3.51 -10.21 -8.78
CA GLY A 32 -4.84 -10.64 -9.19
C GLY A 32 -5.13 -10.38 -10.67
N HIS A 33 -6.33 -10.79 -11.06
CA HIS A 33 -6.88 -10.55 -12.39
C HIS A 33 -7.98 -9.49 -12.31
N VAL A 34 -8.18 -8.78 -13.41
CA VAL A 34 -9.17 -7.71 -13.55
C VAL A 34 -9.92 -7.85 -14.85
N TYR A 35 -11.04 -7.14 -14.94
CA TYR A 35 -11.82 -7.02 -16.16
C TYR A 35 -11.64 -5.65 -16.78
N CYS A 36 -11.50 -5.57 -18.10
CA CYS A 36 -11.42 -4.31 -18.82
C CYS A 36 -12.26 -4.37 -20.09
N LEU A 37 -12.73 -3.21 -20.54
CA LEU A 37 -13.54 -3.11 -21.75
C LEU A 37 -12.62 -3.11 -22.96
N GLY A 38 -12.82 -4.04 -23.88
CA GLY A 38 -11.94 -4.18 -25.03
C GLY A 38 -12.20 -5.41 -25.87
N THR A 39 -11.46 -5.49 -26.96
CA THR A 39 -11.50 -6.59 -27.93
C THR A 39 -10.10 -6.97 -28.35
N THR A 40 -9.96 -8.16 -28.92
CA THR A 40 -8.75 -8.61 -29.63
C THR A 40 -9.00 -8.71 -31.13
N ASP A 41 -7.95 -8.96 -31.91
CA ASP A 41 -8.05 -9.30 -33.34
C ASP A 41 -8.99 -10.49 -33.58
N THR A 42 -8.93 -11.45 -32.66
CA THR A 42 -9.83 -12.60 -32.56
C THR A 42 -11.17 -12.16 -31.96
N ARG A 43 -12.09 -11.68 -32.81
CA ARG A 43 -13.45 -11.23 -32.39
C ARG A 43 -14.37 -12.32 -31.83
N GLN A 44 -13.83 -13.43 -31.33
CA GLN A 44 -14.60 -14.49 -30.69
C GLN A 44 -14.81 -14.11 -29.22
N HIS A 45 -16.07 -13.86 -28.86
CA HIS A 45 -16.51 -13.71 -27.48
C HIS A 45 -17.47 -14.84 -27.16
N ASN A 46 -17.51 -15.27 -25.90
CA ASN A 46 -18.50 -16.23 -25.46
C ASN A 46 -19.89 -15.58 -25.31
N ARG A 47 -20.90 -16.38 -24.94
CA ARG A 47 -22.30 -15.90 -24.79
C ARG A 47 -22.49 -14.78 -23.75
N HIS A 48 -21.48 -14.50 -22.94
CA HIS A 48 -21.51 -13.47 -21.90
C HIS A 48 -20.67 -12.23 -22.24
N GLY A 49 -20.11 -12.13 -23.45
CA GLY A 49 -19.29 -10.99 -23.88
C GLY A 49 -17.81 -11.09 -23.51
N LEU A 50 -17.39 -12.11 -22.76
CA LEU A 50 -15.99 -12.32 -22.42
C LEU A 50 -15.19 -12.77 -23.64
N VAL A 51 -14.08 -12.08 -23.89
CA VAL A 51 -13.08 -12.39 -24.92
C VAL A 51 -11.91 -13.13 -24.28
N GLU A 52 -11.52 -14.28 -24.85
CA GLU A 52 -10.37 -15.06 -24.41
C GLU A 52 -9.09 -14.57 -25.11
N LEU A 53 -8.07 -14.21 -24.32
CA LEU A 53 -6.78 -13.77 -24.84
C LEU A 53 -5.93 -14.95 -25.31
N GLN A 54 -5.33 -14.84 -26.48
CA GLN A 54 -4.31 -15.76 -26.98
C GLN A 54 -2.94 -15.08 -27.06
N GLN A 55 -1.88 -15.88 -26.97
CA GLN A 55 -0.52 -15.36 -27.08
C GLN A 55 -0.31 -14.71 -28.46
N GLY A 56 0.04 -13.43 -28.47
CA GLY A 56 0.28 -12.65 -29.68
C GLY A 56 -0.92 -11.82 -30.15
N ASP A 57 -2.06 -11.88 -29.47
CA ASP A 57 -3.21 -11.03 -29.79
C ASP A 57 -2.88 -9.54 -29.58
N HIS A 58 -3.35 -8.67 -30.49
CA HIS A 58 -3.37 -7.24 -30.22
C HIS A 58 -4.60 -6.87 -29.40
N ILE A 59 -4.39 -6.19 -28.28
CA ILE A 59 -5.44 -5.76 -27.36
C ILE A 59 -5.87 -4.34 -27.69
N TYR A 60 -7.16 -4.15 -27.92
CA TYR A 60 -7.78 -2.84 -28.13
C TYR A 60 -8.66 -2.48 -26.93
N LEU A 61 -8.12 -1.66 -26.03
CA LEU A 61 -8.83 -1.20 -24.85
C LEU A 61 -9.73 0.00 -25.17
N ARG A 62 -10.94 -0.02 -24.63
CA ARG A 62 -11.84 1.12 -24.68
C ARG A 62 -11.43 2.16 -23.65
N LYS A 63 -11.34 3.43 -24.09
CA LYS A 63 -11.10 4.57 -23.20
C LYS A 63 -12.38 5.38 -23.01
N TRP A 64 -12.56 5.92 -21.81
CA TRP A 64 -13.63 6.85 -21.47
C TRP A 64 -13.06 8.26 -21.27
N GLN A 65 -13.92 9.26 -21.23
CA GLN A 65 -13.57 10.60 -20.77
C GLN A 65 -14.15 10.81 -19.37
N ASN A 66 -13.32 11.28 -18.44
CA ASN A 66 -13.81 11.74 -17.14
C ASN A 66 -14.51 13.11 -17.28
N HIS A 67 -15.03 13.65 -16.17
CA HIS A 67 -15.73 14.94 -16.14
C HIS A 67 -14.86 16.15 -16.55
N GLU A 68 -13.53 15.99 -16.54
CA GLU A 68 -12.56 16.99 -16.99
C GLU A 68 -12.15 16.81 -18.46
N GLY A 69 -12.73 15.82 -19.17
CA GLY A 69 -12.36 15.48 -20.55
C GLY A 69 -11.08 14.66 -20.69
N ARG A 70 -10.47 14.22 -19.58
CA ARG A 70 -9.26 13.38 -19.58
C ARG A 70 -9.60 11.97 -20.04
N SER A 71 -8.77 11.43 -20.92
CA SER A 71 -8.85 10.03 -21.34
C SER A 71 -8.46 9.11 -20.18
N ILE A 72 -9.34 8.18 -19.84
CA ILE A 72 -9.13 7.17 -18.79
C ILE A 72 -9.43 5.76 -19.32
N VAL A 73 -8.72 4.76 -18.82
CA VAL A 73 -9.01 3.35 -19.09
C VAL A 73 -9.80 2.78 -17.89
N PRO A 74 -11.10 2.45 -18.05
CA PRO A 74 -11.87 1.81 -17.00
C PRO A 74 -11.51 0.33 -16.85
N PHE A 75 -11.35 -0.12 -15.61
CA PHE A 75 -11.18 -1.53 -15.29
C PHE A 75 -11.89 -1.89 -13.99
N PHE A 76 -12.12 -3.18 -13.76
CA PHE A 76 -13.06 -3.65 -12.75
C PHE A 76 -12.54 -4.86 -12.00
N LEU A 77 -12.90 -4.96 -10.72
CA LEU A 77 -12.56 -6.11 -9.87
C LEU A 77 -13.50 -7.31 -10.08
N SER A 78 -14.71 -7.06 -10.61
CA SER A 78 -15.72 -8.10 -10.81
C SER A 78 -16.59 -7.81 -12.03
N VAL A 79 -17.16 -8.87 -12.61
CA VAL A 79 -18.18 -8.75 -13.66
C VAL A 79 -19.42 -8.02 -13.13
N ASP A 80 -19.75 -8.18 -11.85
CA ASP A 80 -20.90 -7.54 -11.22
C ASP A 80 -20.73 -6.01 -11.16
N SER A 81 -19.52 -5.52 -10.88
CA SER A 81 -19.20 -4.08 -10.91
C SER A 81 -19.10 -3.54 -12.34
N LEU A 82 -18.58 -4.33 -13.27
CA LEU A 82 -18.53 -3.99 -14.70
C LEU A 82 -19.94 -3.80 -15.28
N ARG A 83 -20.86 -4.74 -15.03
CA ARG A 83 -22.24 -4.71 -15.56
C ARG A 83 -23.11 -3.59 -14.98
N GLN A 84 -22.69 -2.93 -13.91
CA GLN A 84 -23.40 -1.76 -13.38
C GLN A 84 -23.21 -0.51 -14.25
N VAL A 85 -22.20 -0.49 -15.12
CA VAL A 85 -21.81 0.71 -15.87
C VAL A 85 -21.72 0.52 -17.38
N ILE A 86 -21.95 -0.71 -17.89
CA ILE A 86 -21.98 -1.01 -19.32
C ILE A 86 -23.30 -1.66 -19.74
N ASP A 87 -23.60 -1.56 -21.04
CA ASP A 87 -24.72 -2.28 -21.66
C ASP A 87 -24.38 -3.78 -21.84
N GLU A 88 -25.39 -4.67 -21.81
CA GLU A 88 -25.20 -6.13 -21.93
C GLU A 88 -24.51 -6.61 -23.21
N GLN A 89 -24.36 -5.74 -24.22
CA GLN A 89 -23.77 -6.05 -25.53
C GLN A 89 -22.27 -5.77 -25.61
N GLU A 90 -21.64 -5.19 -24.59
CA GLU A 90 -20.22 -4.84 -24.66
C GLU A 90 -19.31 -6.04 -24.37
N SER A 91 -18.28 -6.19 -25.20
CA SER A 91 -17.20 -7.15 -24.95
C SER A 91 -16.25 -6.66 -23.86
N TYR A 92 -15.78 -7.60 -23.04
CA TYR A 92 -14.78 -7.35 -22.02
C TYR A 92 -13.73 -8.47 -22.00
N LEU A 93 -12.56 -8.12 -21.48
CA LEU A 93 -11.41 -9.00 -21.33
C LEU A 93 -11.24 -9.33 -19.85
N HIS A 94 -10.66 -10.49 -19.56
CA HIS A 94 -10.21 -10.88 -18.23
C HIS A 94 -8.73 -11.19 -18.30
N MET A 95 -7.91 -10.44 -17.56
CA MET A 95 -6.45 -10.51 -17.70
C MET A 95 -5.72 -10.20 -16.40
N ASP A 96 -4.43 -10.51 -16.37
CA ASP A 96 -3.55 -10.18 -15.26
C ASP A 96 -3.46 -8.65 -15.08
N THR A 97 -3.58 -8.19 -13.82
CA THR A 97 -3.54 -6.76 -13.53
C THR A 97 -2.20 -6.12 -13.91
N ARG A 98 -1.10 -6.86 -13.74
CA ARG A 98 0.22 -6.42 -14.19
C ARG A 98 0.30 -6.28 -15.70
N GLU A 99 -0.34 -7.17 -16.45
CA GLU A 99 -0.35 -7.08 -17.90
C GLU A 99 -1.12 -5.83 -18.34
N LEU A 100 -2.31 -5.60 -17.77
CA LEU A 100 -3.08 -4.37 -18.00
C LEU A 100 -2.21 -3.14 -17.74
N PHE A 101 -1.57 -3.06 -16.56
CA PHE A 101 -0.74 -1.92 -16.18
C PHE A 101 0.46 -1.71 -17.12
N ASN A 102 1.06 -2.79 -17.63
CA ASN A 102 2.17 -2.70 -18.58
C ASN A 102 1.73 -2.17 -19.95
N ILE A 103 0.59 -2.63 -20.48
CA ILE A 103 0.11 -2.18 -21.80
C ILE A 103 -0.50 -0.77 -21.76
N THR A 104 -0.82 -0.26 -20.58
CA THR A 104 -1.36 1.09 -20.36
C THR A 104 -0.36 2.05 -19.69
N LEU A 105 0.95 1.80 -19.81
CA LEU A 105 1.96 2.73 -19.29
C LEU A 105 1.78 4.12 -19.92
N GLY A 106 1.64 5.15 -19.08
CA GLY A 106 1.38 6.51 -19.52
C GLY A 106 -0.10 6.91 -19.55
N ASP A 107 -1.04 5.97 -19.42
CA ASP A 107 -2.47 6.26 -19.33
C ASP A 107 -2.93 6.45 -17.88
N HIS A 108 -4.00 7.23 -17.71
CA HIS A 108 -4.80 7.23 -16.47
C HIS A 108 -5.76 6.06 -16.48
N LEU A 109 -5.88 5.36 -15.36
CA LEU A 109 -6.80 4.23 -15.20
C LEU A 109 -7.81 4.54 -14.10
N MET A 110 -9.04 4.03 -14.25
CA MET A 110 -10.08 4.15 -13.24
C MET A 110 -10.60 2.77 -12.86
N LEU A 111 -10.34 2.36 -11.62
CA LEU A 111 -10.87 1.13 -11.06
C LEU A 111 -12.30 1.35 -10.57
N ASN A 112 -13.21 0.47 -10.98
CA ASN A 112 -14.60 0.46 -10.52
C ASN A 112 -15.24 1.86 -10.66
N PRO A 113 -15.25 2.47 -11.88
CA PRO A 113 -15.84 3.78 -12.11
C PRO A 113 -17.31 3.85 -11.64
N ASN A 114 -17.75 5.04 -11.24
CA ASN A 114 -19.09 5.34 -10.70
C ASN A 114 -19.47 4.63 -9.39
N LEU A 115 -18.58 3.83 -8.81
CA LEU A 115 -18.73 3.34 -7.44
C LEU A 115 -18.13 4.34 -6.44
N PRO A 116 -18.72 4.51 -5.25
CA PRO A 116 -18.29 5.49 -4.24
C PRO A 116 -16.89 5.23 -3.69
N TYR A 117 -16.33 4.04 -3.97
CA TYR A 117 -15.00 3.60 -3.56
C TYR A 117 -14.11 3.27 -4.78
N GLY A 118 -14.46 3.74 -5.98
CA GLY A 118 -13.60 3.64 -7.15
C GLY A 118 -12.27 4.36 -6.94
N LYS A 119 -11.21 3.91 -7.62
CA LYS A 119 -9.86 4.47 -7.47
C LYS A 119 -9.27 4.85 -8.82
N GLU A 120 -8.82 6.11 -8.94
CA GLU A 120 -7.95 6.52 -10.04
C GLU A 120 -6.50 6.07 -9.78
N PHE A 121 -5.85 5.63 -10.85
CA PHE A 121 -4.44 5.33 -10.91
C PHE A 121 -3.80 6.25 -11.95
N ILE A 122 -2.84 7.06 -11.50
CA ILE A 122 -2.09 7.96 -12.39
C ILE A 122 -0.85 7.26 -12.97
N PRO A 123 -0.31 7.72 -14.11
CA PRO A 123 0.81 7.05 -14.78
C PRO A 123 2.02 6.79 -13.87
N GLU A 124 2.41 7.78 -13.07
CA GLU A 124 3.56 7.68 -12.15
C GLU A 124 3.32 6.64 -11.04
N GLU A 125 2.09 6.54 -10.56
CA GLU A 125 1.69 5.54 -9.57
C GLU A 125 1.79 4.13 -10.16
N ILE A 126 1.27 3.92 -11.38
CA ILE A 126 1.34 2.63 -12.08
C ILE A 126 2.79 2.20 -12.27
N LYS A 127 3.64 3.13 -12.72
CA LYS A 127 5.07 2.87 -12.88
C LYS A 127 5.72 2.46 -11.56
N SER A 128 5.47 3.20 -10.48
CA SER A 128 6.00 2.88 -9.15
C SER A 128 5.53 1.50 -8.68
N LEU A 129 4.25 1.16 -8.86
CA LEU A 129 3.68 -0.12 -8.46
C LEU A 129 4.32 -1.32 -9.20
N LEU A 130 4.65 -1.15 -10.48
CA LEU A 130 5.37 -2.17 -11.25
C LEU A 130 6.84 -2.28 -10.81
N GLU A 131 7.48 -1.15 -10.49
CA GLU A 131 8.88 -1.08 -10.06
C GLU A 131 9.13 -1.52 -8.61
N GLN A 132 8.16 -1.39 -7.69
CA GLN A 132 8.33 -1.74 -6.26
C GLN A 132 8.69 -3.22 -6.01
N ASN A 133 8.47 -4.11 -6.98
CA ASN A 133 8.93 -5.50 -6.94
C ASN A 133 10.36 -5.69 -7.52
N SER A 134 10.96 -4.63 -8.05
CA SER A 134 12.33 -4.60 -8.54
C SER A 134 13.22 -4.06 -7.43
N VAL A 135 14.13 -4.90 -6.92
CA VAL A 135 15.08 -4.52 -5.88
C VAL A 135 16.03 -3.47 -6.45
N ALA A 136 15.78 -2.19 -6.18
CA ALA A 136 16.74 -1.13 -6.46
C ALA A 136 17.83 -1.15 -5.38
N PRO A 137 19.13 -1.10 -5.72
CA PRO A 137 20.19 -0.89 -4.75
C PRO A 137 20.12 0.54 -4.22
N LEU A 138 20.18 0.70 -2.90
CA LEU A 138 20.27 2.02 -2.27
C LEU A 138 21.73 2.50 -2.24
N GLU A 139 21.93 3.73 -2.68
CA GLU A 139 23.11 4.51 -2.35
C GLU A 139 23.13 4.77 -0.83
N GLN A 140 24.16 4.24 -0.16
CA GLN A 140 24.44 4.56 1.24
C GLN A 140 25.11 5.92 1.31
N PHE A 141 24.41 6.92 1.85
CA PHE A 141 25.05 8.16 2.27
C PHE A 141 25.69 7.98 3.64
N VAL A 142 27.02 7.89 3.67
CA VAL A 142 27.80 8.01 4.91
C VAL A 142 28.00 9.49 5.18
N ALA A 143 27.46 9.97 6.31
CA ALA A 143 27.70 11.35 6.76
C ALA A 143 29.21 11.56 7.02
N GLN A 144 29.80 12.55 6.36
CA GLN A 144 31.25 12.82 6.41
C GLN A 144 31.66 13.76 7.56
N GLN A 145 30.71 14.24 8.40
CA GLN A 145 30.97 15.20 9.48
C GLN A 145 30.08 14.95 10.70
N ASP A 146 30.62 15.20 11.90
CA ASP A 146 29.91 15.19 13.18
C ASP A 146 28.77 16.21 13.13
N THR A 147 27.57 15.73 12.82
CA THR A 147 26.40 16.58 12.67
C THR A 147 25.56 16.51 13.93
N GLN A 148 25.39 17.62 14.63
CA GLN A 148 24.49 17.69 15.79
C GLN A 148 23.04 17.62 15.30
N VAL A 149 22.40 16.48 15.53
CA VAL A 149 20.96 16.29 15.30
C VAL A 149 20.21 16.53 16.62
N LEU A 150 19.15 17.33 16.54
CA LEU A 150 18.24 17.56 17.66
C LEU A 150 17.09 16.56 17.55
N LEU A 151 16.86 15.83 18.65
CA LEU A 151 15.78 14.85 18.78
C LEU A 151 14.78 15.32 19.83
N ALA A 152 13.50 15.29 19.48
CA ALA A 152 12.42 15.68 20.37
C ALA A 152 11.18 14.83 20.17
N GLN A 153 10.20 14.94 21.08
CA GLN A 153 8.85 14.44 20.85
C GLN A 153 8.02 15.51 20.14
N PRO A 154 7.13 15.15 19.21
CA PRO A 154 6.26 16.12 18.56
C PRO A 154 5.32 16.76 19.57
N SER A 155 5.30 18.09 19.60
CA SER A 155 4.40 18.86 20.46
C SER A 155 2.93 18.67 20.08
N GLN A 156 2.67 18.47 18.78
CA GLN A 156 1.37 18.07 18.26
C GLN A 156 1.42 16.62 17.82
N TYR A 157 0.70 15.76 18.55
CA TYR A 157 0.70 14.33 18.27
C TYR A 157 -0.18 14.01 17.04
N PRO A 158 0.35 13.32 16.01
CA PRO A 158 -0.37 13.01 14.77
C PRO A 158 -1.30 11.80 14.96
N HIS A 159 -2.41 12.01 15.67
CA HIS A 159 -3.32 10.95 16.11
C HIS A 159 -3.84 10.07 14.96
N GLN A 160 -4.27 10.68 13.85
CA GLN A 160 -4.79 9.94 12.69
C GLN A 160 -3.73 9.04 12.06
N MET A 161 -2.52 9.56 11.84
CA MET A 161 -1.39 8.78 11.32
C MET A 161 -1.05 7.61 12.23
N VAL A 162 -0.94 7.87 13.53
CA VAL A 162 -0.66 6.84 14.53
C VAL A 162 -1.75 5.77 14.57
N GLU A 163 -3.02 6.14 14.47
CA GLU A 163 -4.13 5.19 14.43
C GLU A 163 -4.02 4.27 13.20
N GLN A 164 -3.76 4.82 12.02
CA GLN A 164 -3.64 4.06 10.78
C GLN A 164 -2.39 3.17 10.79
N LEU A 165 -1.25 3.68 11.26
CA LEU A 165 -0.04 2.89 11.44
C LEU A 165 -0.25 1.75 12.45
N ASN A 166 -0.97 1.98 13.55
CA ASN A 166 -1.33 0.91 14.50
C ASN A 166 -2.15 -0.20 13.83
N LYS A 167 -3.17 0.15 13.03
CA LYS A 167 -3.97 -0.83 12.28
C LYS A 167 -3.11 -1.63 11.32
N TYR A 168 -2.23 -0.95 10.58
CA TYR A 168 -1.26 -1.59 9.68
C TYR A 168 -0.35 -2.54 10.46
N PHE A 169 0.32 -2.08 11.52
CA PHE A 169 1.27 -2.90 12.29
C PHE A 169 0.67 -4.14 12.93
N GLN A 170 -0.62 -4.13 13.28
CA GLN A 170 -1.32 -5.31 13.79
C GLN A 170 -1.36 -6.46 12.77
N GLN A 171 -1.38 -6.15 11.48
CA GLN A 171 -1.39 -7.12 10.38
C GLN A 171 0.01 -7.66 10.03
N HIS A 172 1.08 -6.96 10.43
CA HIS A 172 2.47 -7.27 10.08
C HIS A 172 3.24 -7.85 11.27
N ALA A 173 3.24 -9.18 11.42
CA ALA A 173 3.78 -9.90 12.58
C ALA A 173 5.25 -9.59 12.91
N GLU A 174 6.03 -9.18 11.92
CA GLU A 174 7.44 -8.81 12.00
C GLU A 174 7.69 -7.52 12.80
N ILE A 175 6.68 -6.63 12.92
CA ILE A 175 6.82 -5.37 13.65
C ILE A 175 6.62 -5.60 15.14
N GLU A 176 7.64 -5.32 15.95
CA GLU A 176 7.59 -5.51 17.40
C GLU A 176 7.12 -4.24 18.12
N LYS A 177 7.77 -3.10 17.82
CA LYS A 177 7.48 -1.79 18.43
C LYS A 177 7.61 -0.69 17.40
N ALA A 178 6.89 0.40 17.61
CA ALA A 178 7.11 1.62 16.86
C ALA A 178 7.06 2.86 17.76
N TYR A 179 7.85 3.84 17.39
CA TYR A 179 8.18 5.03 18.15
C TYR A 179 8.06 6.26 17.26
N LEU A 180 7.83 7.41 17.88
CA LEU A 180 7.67 8.68 17.19
C LEU A 180 8.71 9.67 17.70
N ALA A 181 9.29 10.45 16.79
CA ALA A 181 10.20 11.53 17.12
C ALA A 181 10.11 12.66 16.10
N LEU A 182 10.62 13.83 16.47
CA LEU A 182 11.06 14.86 15.56
C LEU A 182 12.57 14.82 15.48
N MET A 183 13.11 14.87 14.26
CA MET A 183 14.52 15.04 13.99
C MET A 183 14.75 16.37 13.30
N HIS A 184 15.72 17.14 13.75
CA HIS A 184 16.10 18.38 13.10
C HIS A 184 17.62 18.48 13.06
N ASN A 185 18.16 18.64 11.86
CA ASN A 185 19.55 19.02 11.65
C ASN A 185 19.62 20.53 11.36
N PRO A 186 20.01 21.39 12.31
CA PRO A 186 20.01 22.85 12.11
C PRO A 186 20.95 23.34 11.00
N ALA A 187 21.91 22.51 10.58
CA ALA A 187 22.85 22.84 9.51
C ALA A 187 22.29 22.53 8.11
N ARG A 188 21.22 21.73 8.01
CA ARG A 188 20.70 21.20 6.74
C ARG A 188 19.21 21.44 6.54
N ASP A 189 18.43 21.29 7.61
CA ASP A 189 16.98 21.25 7.52
C ASP A 189 16.40 22.62 7.89
N GLU A 190 15.42 23.12 7.14
CA GLU A 190 14.71 24.36 7.49
C GLU A 190 13.74 24.17 8.66
N LYS A 191 13.19 22.96 8.81
CA LYS A 191 12.22 22.59 9.85
C LYS A 191 12.50 21.18 10.39
N PRO A 192 12.05 20.84 11.60
CA PRO A 192 12.07 19.47 12.07
C PRO A 192 11.22 18.56 11.18
N VAL A 193 11.70 17.34 10.94
CA VAL A 193 11.02 16.28 10.21
C VAL A 193 10.49 15.25 11.18
N LEU A 194 9.28 14.75 10.92
CA LEU A 194 8.70 13.66 11.70
C LEU A 194 9.37 12.34 11.31
N VAL A 195 9.73 11.55 12.33
CA VAL A 195 10.36 10.24 12.17
C VAL A 195 9.49 9.18 12.84
N VAL A 196 9.20 8.12 12.11
CA VAL A 196 8.62 6.87 12.64
C VAL A 196 9.73 5.84 12.75
N GLY A 197 10.12 5.55 13.98
CA GLY A 197 11.07 4.51 14.32
C GLY A 197 10.38 3.15 14.44
N VAL A 198 10.85 2.13 13.74
CA VAL A 198 10.24 0.80 13.71
C VAL A 198 11.26 -0.24 14.14
N LEU A 199 10.93 -1.00 15.18
CA LEU A 199 11.71 -2.14 15.64
C LEU A 199 11.08 -3.43 15.13
N LEU A 200 11.86 -4.23 14.40
CA LEU A 200 11.45 -5.52 13.86
C LEU A 200 11.95 -6.68 14.75
N ASN A 201 11.19 -7.78 14.77
CA ASN A 201 11.61 -9.03 15.42
C ASN A 201 12.37 -9.97 14.47
N ILE A 202 12.77 -9.47 13.31
CA ILE A 202 13.60 -10.14 12.31
C ILE A 202 14.89 -9.36 12.09
N ALA A 203 15.97 -10.05 11.73
CA ALA A 203 17.27 -9.41 11.49
C ALA A 203 17.34 -8.68 10.14
N GLU A 204 16.53 -9.07 9.18
CA GLU A 204 16.59 -8.54 7.82
C GLU A 204 15.79 -7.26 7.66
N ARG A 205 16.43 -6.24 7.09
CA ARG A 205 15.77 -5.01 6.66
C ARG A 205 14.87 -5.33 5.47
N ASN A 206 13.61 -4.88 5.53
CA ASN A 206 12.64 -5.05 4.46
C ASN A 206 12.29 -3.69 3.83
N GLN A 207 12.81 -3.42 2.63
CA GLN A 207 12.58 -2.14 1.95
C GLN A 207 11.14 -1.95 1.49
N ILE A 208 10.46 -3.03 1.10
CA ILE A 208 9.03 -2.99 0.76
C ILE A 208 8.23 -2.53 1.98
N LEU A 209 8.51 -3.11 3.15
CA LEU A 209 7.88 -2.72 4.40
C LEU A 209 8.14 -1.24 4.73
N ILE A 210 9.38 -0.75 4.60
CA ILE A 210 9.72 0.66 4.81
C ILE A 210 8.86 1.58 3.93
N ASN A 211 8.78 1.27 2.64
CA ASN A 211 8.01 2.05 1.67
C ASN A 211 6.52 2.05 2.02
N GLN A 212 5.96 0.89 2.36
CA GLN A 212 4.55 0.75 2.74
C GLN A 212 4.22 1.54 4.01
N ILE A 213 5.08 1.51 5.02
CA ILE A 213 4.91 2.31 6.25
C ILE A 213 4.93 3.80 5.91
N GLY A 214 5.89 4.24 5.09
CA GLY A 214 5.98 5.63 4.63
C GLY A 214 4.73 6.07 3.87
N GLN A 215 4.18 5.20 3.01
CA GLN A 215 2.96 5.47 2.26
C GLN A 215 1.74 5.57 3.19
N VAL A 216 1.55 4.64 4.14
CA VAL A 216 0.47 4.71 5.13
C VAL A 216 0.56 5.99 5.96
N ALA A 217 1.78 6.40 6.32
CA ALA A 217 2.01 7.65 7.05
C ALA A 217 1.63 8.88 6.21
N TYR A 218 2.14 8.97 4.98
CA TYR A 218 1.85 10.06 4.04
C TYR A 218 0.34 10.18 3.77
N ASP A 219 -0.30 9.06 3.47
CA ASP A 219 -1.73 8.98 3.19
C ASP A 219 -2.63 9.42 4.36
N SER A 220 -2.10 9.36 5.58
CA SER A 220 -2.81 9.73 6.80
C SER A 220 -2.51 11.16 7.26
N LEU A 221 -1.32 11.69 6.95
CA LEU A 221 -0.82 12.98 7.43
C LEU A 221 -0.82 14.08 6.36
N GLY A 222 -0.66 13.70 5.09
CA GLY A 222 -0.49 14.60 3.95
C GLY A 222 0.94 15.11 3.74
N GLU A 223 1.89 14.67 4.57
CA GLU A 223 3.30 15.08 4.54
C GLU A 223 4.22 13.86 4.61
N VAL A 224 5.43 13.98 4.05
CA VAL A 224 6.43 12.89 4.07
C VAL A 224 6.98 12.73 5.48
N VAL A 225 7.10 11.47 5.90
CA VAL A 225 7.62 11.07 7.21
C VAL A 225 8.82 10.17 6.99
N ASP A 226 9.90 10.42 7.72
CA ASP A 226 11.10 9.60 7.65
C ASP A 226 10.85 8.28 8.39
N ILE A 227 11.09 7.15 7.70
CA ILE A 227 10.96 5.82 8.28
C ILE A 227 12.35 5.32 8.67
N PHE A 228 12.56 5.09 9.96
CA PHE A 228 13.82 4.65 10.51
C PHE A 228 13.68 3.24 11.09
N MET A 229 14.53 2.31 10.64
CA MET A 229 14.60 0.96 11.21
C MET A 229 15.56 0.97 12.39
N ILE A 230 15.02 0.67 13.58
CA ILE A 230 15.78 0.70 14.83
C ILE A 230 16.72 -0.50 14.90
N ASP A 231 18.00 -0.25 15.13
CA ASP A 231 18.96 -1.28 15.52
C ASP A 231 18.92 -1.44 17.05
N PRO A 232 18.45 -2.58 17.59
CA PRO A 232 18.38 -2.79 19.05
C PRO A 232 19.76 -2.88 19.72
N GLN A 233 20.85 -3.06 18.97
CA GLN A 233 22.21 -3.07 19.50
C GLN A 233 22.82 -1.66 19.58
N GLU A 234 22.23 -0.68 18.91
CA GLU A 234 22.69 0.70 18.92
C GLU A 234 22.04 1.48 20.09
N SER A 235 22.82 1.74 21.12
CA SER A 235 22.38 2.46 22.33
C SER A 235 22.55 3.98 22.27
N SER A 236 23.14 4.50 21.19
CA SER A 236 23.34 5.94 20.95
C SER A 236 22.53 6.42 19.74
N GLY A 237 22.58 7.73 19.47
CA GLY A 237 21.93 8.32 18.30
C GLY A 237 20.41 8.18 18.34
N LEU A 238 19.81 8.03 17.16
CA LEU A 238 18.36 7.96 17.00
C LEU A 238 17.77 6.65 17.56
N SER A 239 18.44 5.51 17.34
CA SER A 239 18.04 4.21 17.88
C SER A 239 17.94 4.25 19.41
N GLY A 240 19.00 4.72 20.07
CA GLY A 240 19.06 4.85 21.52
C GLY A 240 17.96 5.78 22.05
N TYR A 241 17.84 6.98 21.48
CA TYR A 241 16.79 7.94 21.88
C TYR A 241 15.40 7.33 21.76
N LEU A 242 15.04 6.73 20.62
CA LEU A 242 13.71 6.15 20.42
C LEU A 242 13.40 5.07 21.46
N LEU A 243 14.36 4.18 21.76
CA LEU A 243 14.19 3.09 22.73
C LEU A 243 14.00 3.57 24.18
N GLU A 244 14.46 4.78 24.51
CA GLU A 244 14.23 5.43 25.81
C GLU A 244 12.84 6.08 25.94
N THR A 245 12.13 6.26 24.82
CA THR A 245 10.79 6.86 24.80
C THR A 245 9.67 5.82 24.89
N VAL A 246 8.43 6.30 25.03
CA VAL A 246 7.26 5.44 25.06
C VAL A 246 6.86 5.06 23.63
N PRO A 247 6.83 3.76 23.27
CA PRO A 247 6.37 3.35 21.95
C PRO A 247 4.88 3.66 21.79
N PHE A 248 4.48 4.15 20.62
CA PHE A 248 3.06 4.31 20.29
C PHE A 248 2.42 3.00 19.85
N TYR A 249 3.23 2.04 19.41
CA TYR A 249 2.82 0.67 19.10
C TYR A 249 3.74 -0.31 19.79
N GLN A 250 3.16 -1.30 20.45
CA GLN A 250 3.89 -2.46 20.95
C GLN A 250 3.04 -3.70 20.72
N ARG A 251 3.61 -4.70 20.04
CA ARG A 251 2.92 -5.96 19.78
C ARG A 251 2.57 -6.63 21.09
N GLN A 252 1.28 -6.85 21.30
CA GLN A 252 0.78 -7.61 22.43
C GLN A 252 1.02 -9.10 22.16
N ASN A 253 2.10 -9.65 22.71
CA ASN A 253 2.28 -11.09 22.74
C ASN A 253 1.18 -11.67 23.61
N LYS A 254 0.20 -12.36 23.00
CA LYS A 254 -0.74 -13.20 23.74
C LYS A 254 0.09 -14.22 24.52
N LYS A 255 0.35 -13.97 25.80
CA LYS A 255 0.87 -14.99 26.71
C LYS A 255 -0.10 -16.16 26.62
N LYS A 256 0.33 -17.29 26.04
CA LYS A 256 -0.41 -18.56 26.14
C LYS A 256 -0.77 -18.74 27.63
N GLY A 257 -2.06 -18.90 27.89
CA GLY A 257 -2.68 -18.71 29.21
C GLY A 257 -1.93 -19.38 30.36
N PHE A 258 -1.51 -18.57 31.32
CA PHE A 258 -0.96 -18.99 32.62
C PHE A 258 -2.06 -19.41 33.61
N PHE A 259 -3.24 -19.81 33.13
CA PHE A 259 -4.42 -20.15 33.96
C PHE A 259 -4.90 -21.61 33.76
N ALA A 260 -3.98 -22.54 33.49
CA ALA A 260 -4.30 -23.97 33.41
C ALA A 260 -3.89 -24.79 34.65
N GLN A 261 -3.56 -24.17 35.79
CA GLN A 261 -3.05 -24.90 36.98
C GLN A 261 -3.70 -24.56 38.33
N LEU A 262 -4.86 -23.89 38.36
CA LEU A 262 -5.53 -23.57 39.64
C LEU A 262 -6.83 -24.34 39.93
N PHE A 263 -7.22 -25.30 39.09
CA PHE A 263 -8.34 -26.21 39.40
C PHE A 263 -8.01 -27.68 39.11
N SER A 264 -7.04 -28.23 39.85
CA SER A 264 -6.99 -29.67 40.11
C SER A 264 -6.71 -29.92 41.60
N LYS A 265 -7.75 -29.71 42.40
CA LYS A 265 -7.95 -30.38 43.69
C LYS A 265 -9.35 -30.07 44.20
N ARG A 266 -10.27 -30.99 43.97
CA ARG A 266 -11.19 -31.55 44.97
C ARG A 266 -11.83 -32.80 44.39
#